data_AF-M1ERK6-F1
#
_entry.id   AF-M1ERK6-F1
#
_cell.length_a   1.000
_cell.length_b   1.000
_cell.length_c   1.000
_cell.angle_alpha   90.00
_cell.angle_beta   90.00
_cell.angle_gamma   90.00
#
_symmetry.space_group_name_H-M   'P 1'
#
loop_
_entity.id
_entity.type
_entity.pdbx_description
1 polymer ?
#
loop_
_entity_poly.entity_id
_entity_poly.type
_entity_poly.pdbx_seq_one_letter_code
_entity_poly.pdbx_strand_id
1 'polypeptide(L)'
;ETKVIYHLDEEETPYLVKIPVPAERITLGDFKSVLQRPAGAKYFFKSMDQDFGVVKEEISDDNARLPCFNGRVVSWLVSSDNPQPEMAPPAHEPRIELAPPPAPLPPVPPERTSGIGDSRPPSFH
;
A
#
# COMPACT_ATOMS: atom_id res chain seq x y z
N GLU A 1 -12.35 30.76 12.25
CA GLU A 1 -11.70 29.94 11.20
C GLU A 1 -11.69 28.48 11.64
N THR A 2 -11.59 27.56 10.69
CA THR A 2 -11.42 26.14 10.94
C THR A 2 -10.13 25.67 10.28
N LYS A 3 -9.33 24.87 11.00
CA LYS A 3 -8.12 24.26 10.45
C LYS A 3 -8.47 22.87 9.93
N VAL A 4 -8.26 22.63 8.64
CA VAL A 4 -8.47 21.30 8.04
C VAL A 4 -7.11 20.72 7.70
N ILE A 5 -6.81 19.57 8.29
CA ILE A 5 -5.62 18.76 7.98
C ILE A 5 -6.10 17.63 7.07
N TYR A 6 -5.51 17.46 5.90
CA TYR A 6 -5.95 16.43 4.96
C TYR A 6 -4.81 15.64 4.36
N HIS A 7 -5.04 14.34 4.19
CA HIS A 7 -4.16 13.42 3.50
C HIS A 7 -4.67 13.23 2.08
N LEU A 8 -3.76 13.13 1.12
CA LEU A 8 -4.06 12.87 -0.27
C LEU A 8 -3.53 11.48 -0.62
N ASP A 9 -4.43 10.57 -0.99
CA ASP A 9 -4.09 9.21 -1.45
C ASP A 9 -3.07 8.55 -0.50
N GLU A 10 -1.88 8.19 -0.98
CA GLU A 10 -0.80 7.55 -0.21
C GLU A 10 0.30 8.52 0.24
N GLU A 11 0.11 9.84 0.11
CA GLU A 11 1.12 10.81 0.52
C GLU A 11 1.36 10.80 2.04
N GLU A 12 2.64 10.76 2.42
CA GLU A 12 3.05 10.68 3.82
C GLU A 12 2.79 11.98 4.60
N THR A 13 3.04 13.13 3.96
CA THR A 13 2.92 14.44 4.62
C THR A 13 1.51 15.01 4.42
N PRO A 14 0.73 15.24 5.48
CA PRO A 14 -0.58 15.86 5.36
C PRO A 14 -0.47 17.36 5.06
N TYR A 15 -1.46 17.88 4.35
CA TYR A 15 -1.62 19.30 4.07
C TYR A 15 -2.49 19.97 5.13
N LEU A 16 -2.33 21.29 5.30
CA LEU A 16 -3.16 22.10 6.19
C LEU A 16 -3.71 23.31 5.45
N VAL A 17 -5.02 23.50 5.49
CA VAL A 17 -5.69 24.72 5.04
C VAL A 17 -6.47 25.37 6.19
N LYS A 18 -6.61 26.69 6.12
CA LYS A 18 -7.42 27.48 7.04
C LYS A 18 -8.63 28.03 6.30
N ILE A 19 -9.81 27.62 6.73
CA ILE A 19 -11.06 28.01 6.09
C ILE A 19 -11.70 29.10 6.95
N PRO A 20 -12.09 30.26 6.38
CA PRO A 20 -12.67 31.38 7.12
C PRO A 20 -14.12 31.12 7.58
N VAL A 21 -14.47 29.86 7.84
CA VAL A 21 -15.77 29.43 8.36
C VAL A 21 -15.57 28.89 9.79
N PRO A 22 -16.42 29.24 10.76
CA PRO A 22 -16.39 28.67 12.10
C PRO A 22 -16.61 27.14 12.10
N ALA A 23 -16.00 26.42 13.03
CA ALA A 23 -16.07 24.97 13.10
C ALA A 23 -17.50 24.45 13.35
N GLU A 24 -18.35 25.29 13.93
CA GLU A 24 -19.76 24.98 14.19
C GLU A 24 -20.62 25.05 12.92
N ARG A 25 -20.09 25.54 11.81
CA ARG A 25 -20.87 25.75 10.57
C ARG A 25 -20.20 25.22 9.31
N ILE A 26 -18.93 24.82 9.38
CA ILE A 26 -18.18 24.34 8.23
C ILE A 26 -18.84 23.11 7.59
N THR A 27 -18.95 23.14 6.27
CA THR A 27 -19.49 22.05 5.47
C THR A 27 -18.45 21.42 4.55
N LEU A 28 -18.81 20.30 3.93
CA LEU A 28 -18.02 19.70 2.87
C LEU A 28 -17.85 20.65 1.67
N GLY A 29 -18.89 21.43 1.32
CA GLY A 29 -18.84 22.42 0.25
C GLY A 29 -17.77 23.50 0.50
N ASP A 30 -17.68 24.00 1.74
CA ASP A 30 -16.65 24.97 2.12
C ASP A 30 -15.23 24.39 1.91
N PHE A 31 -15.05 23.12 2.28
CA PHE A 31 -13.75 22.45 2.12
C PHE A 31 -13.41 22.20 0.65
N LYS A 32 -14.37 21.69 -0.14
CA LYS A 32 -14.18 21.46 -1.59
C LYS A 32 -13.86 22.75 -2.35
N SER A 33 -14.50 23.87 -1.98
CA SER A 33 -14.27 25.18 -2.61
C SER A 33 -12.80 25.64 -2.48
N VAL A 34 -12.15 25.31 -1.36
CA VAL A 34 -10.74 25.66 -1.12
C VAL A 34 -9.76 24.78 -1.90
N LEU A 35 -10.11 23.50 -2.11
CA LEU A 35 -9.20 22.52 -2.70
C LEU A 35 -9.04 22.65 -4.22
N GLN A 36 -9.95 23.33 -4.92
CA GLN A 36 -9.92 23.51 -6.40
C GLN A 36 -9.68 22.20 -7.18
N ARG A 37 -10.12 21.05 -6.64
CA ARG A 37 -9.81 19.73 -7.19
C ARG A 37 -10.86 19.21 -8.17
N PRO A 38 -10.45 18.43 -9.20
CA PRO A 38 -11.37 17.84 -10.16
C PRO A 38 -12.37 16.88 -9.50
N ALA A 39 -13.54 16.76 -10.13
CA ALA A 39 -14.67 15.99 -9.63
C ALA A 39 -14.33 14.50 -9.45
N GLY A 40 -14.91 13.87 -8.41
CA GLY A 40 -14.92 12.41 -8.24
C GLY A 40 -14.27 11.88 -6.96
N ALA A 41 -13.40 12.66 -6.30
CA ALA A 41 -12.74 12.21 -5.07
C ALA A 41 -13.76 11.86 -3.97
N LYS A 42 -13.45 10.82 -3.18
CA LYS A 42 -14.18 10.49 -1.95
C LYS A 42 -13.53 11.20 -0.77
N TYR A 43 -14.35 11.69 0.15
CA TYR A 43 -13.92 12.48 1.30
C TYR A 43 -14.27 11.74 2.58
N PHE A 44 -13.25 11.35 3.32
CA PHE A 44 -13.40 10.72 4.62
C PHE A 44 -12.94 11.67 5.72
N PHE A 45 -13.58 11.61 6.88
CA PHE A 45 -13.32 12.49 8.01
C PHE A 45 -13.14 11.70 9.29
N LYS A 46 -12.23 12.17 10.16
CA LYS A 46 -12.08 11.59 11.49
C LYS A 46 -13.31 11.96 12.30
N SER A 47 -14.13 10.98 12.62
CA SER A 47 -15.36 11.14 13.37
C SER A 47 -15.34 10.29 14.65
N MET A 48 -16.36 10.48 15.49
CA MET A 48 -16.59 9.68 16.69
C MET A 48 -17.94 8.98 16.55
N ASP A 49 -17.89 7.67 16.40
CA ASP A 49 -19.05 6.80 16.48
C ASP A 49 -19.29 6.36 17.94
N GLN A 50 -20.54 6.13 18.32
CA GLN A 50 -20.92 5.82 19.70
C GLN A 50 -20.51 4.41 20.13
N ASP A 51 -20.47 3.45 19.20
CA ASP A 51 -20.21 2.05 19.48
C ASP A 51 -18.76 1.68 19.15
N PHE A 52 -18.23 2.25 18.07
CA PHE A 52 -16.90 1.91 17.53
C PHE A 52 -15.80 2.91 17.93
N GLY A 53 -16.17 4.07 18.48
CA GLY A 53 -15.22 5.12 18.80
C GLY A 53 -14.71 5.86 17.56
N VAL A 54 -13.39 6.02 17.43
CA VAL A 54 -12.82 6.83 16.34
C VAL A 54 -12.92 6.10 15.00
N VAL A 55 -13.62 6.69 14.04
CA VAL A 55 -13.84 6.11 12.69
C VAL A 55 -13.48 7.10 11.58
N LYS A 56 -13.38 6.58 10.34
CA LYS A 56 -13.30 7.38 9.11
C LYS A 56 -14.69 7.44 8.45
N GLU A 57 -15.44 8.48 8.73
CA GLU A 57 -16.78 8.70 8.18
C GLU A 57 -16.68 9.25 6.75
N GLU A 58 -17.35 8.60 5.78
CA GLU A 58 -17.48 9.13 4.42
C GLU A 58 -18.58 10.18 4.38
N ILE A 59 -18.27 11.37 3.84
CA ILE A 59 -19.26 12.43 3.65
C ILE A 59 -19.24 12.86 2.18
N SER A 60 -20.38 12.78 1.52
CA SER A 60 -20.54 13.10 0.10
C SER A 60 -21.44 14.30 -0.18
N ASP A 61 -22.35 14.66 0.74
CA ASP A 61 -23.23 15.83 0.64
C ASP A 61 -22.49 17.13 0.97
N ASP A 62 -22.48 18.07 0.03
CA ASP A 62 -21.83 19.38 0.16
C ASP A 62 -22.42 20.24 1.29
N ASN A 63 -23.66 19.96 1.69
CA ASN A 63 -24.33 20.68 2.77
C ASN A 63 -24.08 20.06 4.15
N ALA A 64 -23.51 18.85 4.22
CA ALA A 64 -23.24 18.17 5.47
C ALA A 64 -22.13 18.88 6.26
N ARG A 65 -22.33 18.96 7.58
CA ARG A 65 -21.35 19.54 8.51
C ARG A 65 -20.19 18.58 8.72
N LEU A 66 -18.97 19.12 8.81
CA LEU A 66 -17.79 18.29 9.03
C LEU A 66 -17.59 17.97 10.52
N PRO A 67 -17.16 16.73 10.86
CA PRO A 67 -16.74 16.39 12.22
C PRO A 67 -15.57 17.27 12.67
N CYS A 68 -15.78 18.02 13.75
CA CYS A 68 -14.81 18.99 14.27
C CYS A 68 -14.42 18.64 15.71
N PHE A 69 -13.12 18.71 16.03
CA PHE A 69 -12.60 18.61 17.39
C PHE A 69 -11.64 19.76 17.67
N ASN A 70 -11.97 20.62 18.65
CA ASN A 70 -11.18 21.80 19.01
C ASN A 70 -10.84 22.72 17.81
N GLY A 71 -11.83 22.97 16.94
CA GLY A 71 -11.66 23.82 15.76
C GLY A 71 -10.81 23.18 14.65
N ARG A 72 -10.58 21.87 14.71
CA ARG A 72 -9.82 21.11 13.72
C ARG A 72 -10.66 20.02 13.08
N VAL A 73 -10.45 19.83 11.79
CA VAL A 73 -10.97 18.72 10.99
C VAL A 73 -9.78 17.91 10.48
N VAL A 74 -9.90 16.59 10.47
CA VAL A 74 -8.92 15.69 9.83
C VAL A 74 -9.63 14.93 8.72
N SER A 75 -9.08 14.96 7.52
CA SER A 75 -9.66 14.33 6.34
C SER A 75 -8.67 13.43 5.59
N TRP A 76 -9.21 12.47 4.86
CA TRP A 76 -8.50 11.66 3.87
C TRP A 76 -9.26 11.74 2.55
N LEU A 77 -8.56 12.14 1.50
CA LEU A 77 -9.14 12.27 0.17
C LEU A 77 -8.59 11.14 -0.68
N VAL A 78 -9.52 10.39 -1.28
CA VAL A 78 -9.21 9.27 -2.18
C VAL A 78 -9.65 9.66 -3.57
N SER A 79 -8.70 9.84 -4.47
CA SER A 79 -8.92 10.20 -5.87
C SER A 79 -9.58 9.03 -6.62
N SER A 80 -10.53 9.31 -7.52
CA SER A 80 -11.13 8.26 -8.38
C SER A 80 -10.14 7.71 -9.40
N ASP A 81 -9.16 8.54 -9.77
CA ASP A 81 -8.09 8.22 -10.72
C ASP A 81 -6.84 7.76 -9.98
N ASN A 82 -7.02 6.94 -8.94
CA ASN A 82 -5.92 6.15 -8.43
C ASN A 82 -5.90 4.86 -9.26
N PRO A 83 -5.14 4.78 -10.39
CA PRO A 83 -4.57 3.50 -10.69
C PRO A 83 -3.85 3.17 -9.40
N GLN A 84 -4.26 2.10 -8.69
CA GLN A 84 -3.34 1.52 -7.72
C GLN A 84 -1.97 1.52 -8.41
N PRO A 85 -0.86 1.86 -7.73
CA PRO A 85 0.33 1.12 -8.06
C PRO A 85 -0.13 -0.32 -7.87
N GLU A 86 -0.55 -0.96 -8.97
CA GLU A 86 -0.65 -2.40 -9.10
C GLU A 86 0.67 -2.79 -8.48
N MET A 87 0.63 -3.27 -7.23
CA MET A 87 1.80 -3.78 -6.56
C MET A 87 2.36 -4.69 -7.61
N ALA A 88 3.45 -4.26 -8.25
CA ALA A 88 4.04 -5.03 -9.32
C ALA A 88 4.13 -6.41 -8.70
N PRO A 89 3.53 -7.45 -9.33
CA PRO A 89 3.53 -8.78 -8.74
C PRO A 89 4.98 -9.02 -8.30
N PRO A 90 5.22 -9.42 -7.03
CA PRO A 90 6.58 -9.58 -6.53
C PRO A 90 7.31 -10.35 -7.61
N ALA A 91 8.33 -9.72 -8.19
CA ALA A 91 8.93 -10.12 -9.46
C ALA A 91 8.89 -11.64 -9.52
N HIS A 92 8.06 -12.17 -10.42
CA HIS A 92 7.98 -13.61 -10.59
C HIS A 92 9.40 -14.06 -10.86
N GLU A 93 10.02 -14.69 -9.86
CA GLU A 93 11.07 -15.66 -10.07
C GLU A 93 10.55 -16.56 -11.21
N PRO A 94 11.35 -16.80 -12.26
CA PRO A 94 10.84 -17.39 -13.48
C PRO A 94 10.11 -18.69 -13.12
N ARG A 95 8.83 -18.70 -13.43
CA ARG A 95 7.91 -19.82 -13.28
C ARG A 95 8.51 -21.02 -14.02
N ILE A 96 9.23 -21.88 -13.29
CA ILE A 96 9.60 -23.20 -13.79
C ILE A 96 8.30 -23.97 -13.89
N GLU A 97 7.84 -24.10 -15.13
CA GLU A 97 6.83 -25.05 -15.57
C GLU A 97 7.11 -26.41 -14.92
N LEU A 98 6.17 -26.89 -14.11
CA LEU A 98 6.15 -28.28 -13.64
C LEU A 98 5.90 -29.16 -14.87
N ALA A 99 6.96 -29.47 -15.60
CA ALA A 99 6.97 -30.55 -16.57
C ALA A 99 6.61 -31.86 -15.83
N PRO A 100 5.85 -32.78 -16.46
CA PRO A 100 5.62 -34.09 -15.87
C PRO A 100 6.97 -34.79 -15.61
N PRO A 101 7.08 -35.63 -14.57
CA PRO A 101 8.35 -36.27 -14.26
C PRO A 101 8.83 -37.11 -15.46
N PRO A 102 10.13 -37.12 -15.76
CA PRO A 102 10.65 -37.97 -16.83
C PRO A 102 10.48 -39.45 -16.46
N ALA A 103 10.30 -40.30 -17.48
CA ALA A 103 10.22 -41.75 -17.33
C ALA A 103 11.47 -42.32 -16.62
N PRO A 104 11.35 -43.43 -15.87
CA PRO A 104 12.50 -44.01 -15.16
C PRO A 104 13.58 -44.46 -16.16
N LEU A 105 14.84 -44.11 -15.86
CA LEU A 105 16.01 -44.50 -16.63
C LEU A 105 16.29 -46.01 -16.51
N PRO A 106 16.87 -46.67 -17.53
CA PRO A 106 17.26 -48.07 -17.45
C PRO A 106 18.44 -48.27 -16.47
N PRO A 107 18.61 -49.48 -15.89
CA PRO A 107 19.66 -49.72 -14.91
C PRO A 107 21.06 -49.66 -15.52
N VAL A 108 21.97 -49.03 -14.80
CA VAL A 108 23.39 -48.87 -15.15
C VAL A 108 24.13 -50.20 -14.92
N PRO A 109 25.06 -50.64 -15.79
CA PRO A 109 25.80 -51.88 -15.58
C PRO A 109 26.78 -51.76 -14.38
N PRO A 110 27.04 -52.85 -13.64
CA PRO A 110 27.86 -52.79 -12.43
C PRO A 110 29.34 -52.57 -12.71
N GLU A 111 29.97 -51.86 -11.77
CA GLU A 111 31.36 -51.42 -11.77
C GLU A 111 32.39 -52.55 -11.88
N ARG A 112 33.48 -52.26 -12.60
CA ARG A 112 34.72 -53.06 -12.56
C ARG A 112 35.73 -52.34 -11.68
N THR A 113 35.80 -52.82 -10.45
CA THR A 113 36.93 -52.69 -9.52
C THR A 113 38.29 -52.91 -10.18
N SER A 114 39.23 -52.00 -9.93
CA SER A 114 40.69 -52.23 -9.80
C SER A 114 41.29 -50.90 -9.37
N GLY A 115 41.80 -50.73 -8.15
CA GLY A 115 43.16 -51.15 -7.80
C GLY A 115 44.17 -50.26 -8.55
N ILE A 116 45.10 -49.53 -7.95
CA ILE A 116 46.09 -49.92 -6.95
C ILE A 116 46.84 -48.61 -6.61
N GLY A 117 47.12 -48.36 -5.33
CA GLY A 117 48.15 -47.41 -4.93
C GLY A 117 49.53 -48.05 -5.02
N ASP A 118 50.52 -47.28 -5.48
CA ASP A 118 51.98 -47.33 -5.23
C ASP A 118 52.66 -46.64 -6.40
N SER A 119 53.35 -45.49 -6.24
CA SER A 119 54.79 -45.51 -5.97
C SER A 119 55.34 -44.12 -5.58
N ARG A 120 55.75 -43.99 -4.31
CA ARG A 120 57.00 -43.46 -3.70
C ARG A 120 57.58 -42.01 -3.95
N PRO A 121 58.21 -41.36 -2.92
CA PRO A 121 58.68 -39.94 -2.87
C PRO A 121 60.24 -39.83 -2.93
N PRO A 122 60.95 -38.88 -2.26
CA PRO A 122 60.98 -37.39 -2.25
C PRO A 122 62.35 -36.82 -2.74
N SER A 123 62.49 -35.51 -3.04
CA SER A 123 63.78 -34.79 -2.82
C SER A 123 63.78 -33.28 -3.09
N PHE A 124 64.16 -32.55 -2.02
CA PHE A 124 65.04 -31.37 -1.90
C PHE A 124 64.66 -29.97 -2.45
N HIS A 125 64.59 -29.04 -1.47
CA HIS A 125 64.63 -27.56 -1.44
C HIS A 125 63.73 -26.74 -2.38
#